data_AF-A0AAV3XF19-F1
#
_entry.id   AF-A0AAV3XF19-F1
#
_cell.length_a   1.000
_cell.length_b   1.000
_cell.length_c   1.000
_cell.angle_alpha   90.00
_cell.angle_beta   90.00
_cell.angle_gamma   90.00
#
_symmetry.space_group_name_H-M   'P 1'
#
loop_
_entity.id
_entity.type
_entity.pdbx_description
1 polymer ?
#
loop_
_entity_poly.entity_id
_entity_poly.type
_entity_poly.pdbx_seq_one_letter_code
_entity_poly.pdbx_strand_id
1 'polypeptide(L)'
;MQNKLQNQGSRLRIKAFSGSAWERIIPNPLRGWLLSPTLKGGATQTLTACAVFENKSGFGIKPAKKIKQVSFVCFFLLSVVYCLLTQSGVEAQRSQNIQNITVSPGFSPTPIRVQGVGGGSVSISQIAGRQETANGPCVGFTDAKPNHNLVLTSSFNYLSIQVESREDTTLLVRGPGGIWCNDDFRGKNPGLAGEWLPGTYEIWVGAYGKEKQAPYTLRISEQR
;
A
#
# COMPACT_ATOMS: atom_id res chain seq x y z
N MET A 1 -13.50 -54.67 35.45
CA MET A 1 -13.79 -53.91 36.67
C MET A 1 -12.72 -52.82 36.80
N GLN A 2 -12.93 -51.66 36.17
CA GLN A 2 -13.44 -50.39 36.76
C GLN A 2 -12.50 -49.71 37.76
N ASN A 3 -11.92 -48.56 37.37
CA ASN A 3 -12.29 -47.21 37.87
C ASN A 3 -11.47 -46.13 37.13
N LYS A 4 -12.13 -45.29 36.31
CA LYS A 4 -12.68 -43.93 36.57
C LYS A 4 -11.63 -42.82 36.36
N LEU A 5 -11.75 -42.05 35.27
CA LEU A 5 -12.35 -40.68 35.17
C LEU A 5 -11.50 -39.64 35.95
N GLN A 6 -11.09 -38.47 35.45
CA GLN A 6 -11.80 -37.57 34.55
C GLN A 6 -10.87 -36.45 34.02
N ASN A 7 -11.24 -35.96 32.84
CA ASN A 7 -10.70 -34.82 32.09
C ASN A 7 -11.18 -33.49 32.70
N GLN A 8 -10.32 -32.46 32.87
CA GLN A 8 -10.75 -31.06 32.98
C GLN A 8 -9.71 -30.09 32.39
N GLY A 9 -10.13 -29.41 31.31
CA GLY A 9 -9.43 -28.29 30.70
C GLY A 9 -9.57 -27.01 31.52
N SER A 10 -8.47 -26.27 31.65
CA SER A 10 -8.40 -24.98 32.33
C SER A 10 -8.75 -23.85 31.35
N ARG A 11 -9.97 -23.33 31.48
CA ARG A 11 -10.38 -22.02 30.94
C ARG A 11 -9.68 -20.90 31.73
N LEU A 12 -8.89 -20.08 31.05
CA LEU A 12 -8.39 -18.80 31.58
C LEU A 12 -9.57 -17.82 31.73
N ARG A 13 -9.91 -17.47 32.98
CA ARG A 13 -10.80 -16.35 33.30
C ARG A 13 -9.97 -15.07 33.40
N ILE A 14 -10.21 -14.12 32.51
CA ILE A 14 -9.73 -12.74 32.65
C ILE A 14 -10.70 -12.03 33.61
N LYS A 15 -10.20 -11.57 34.76
CA LYS A 15 -10.94 -10.67 35.66
C LYS A 15 -10.66 -9.22 35.24
N ALA A 16 -11.70 -8.51 34.86
CA ALA A 16 -11.69 -7.05 34.73
C ALA A 16 -11.70 -6.42 36.14
N PHE A 17 -10.80 -5.48 36.40
CA PHE A 17 -10.87 -4.62 37.59
C PHE A 17 -11.53 -3.30 37.21
N SER A 18 -12.67 -3.02 37.85
CA SER A 18 -13.36 -1.73 37.81
C SER A 18 -12.58 -0.70 38.62
N GLY A 19 -12.51 0.54 38.11
CA GLY A 19 -11.69 1.61 38.68
C GLY A 19 -12.09 2.11 40.06
N SER A 20 -11.22 2.91 40.64
CA SER A 20 -11.59 4.08 41.45
C SER A 20 -10.37 4.91 41.85
N ALA A 21 -10.56 6.23 41.73
CA ALA A 21 -10.12 7.25 42.68
C ALA A 21 -8.62 7.57 42.79
N TRP A 22 -8.08 8.39 41.87
CA TRP A 22 -7.02 9.37 42.19
C TRP A 22 -7.10 10.59 41.24
N GLU A 23 -8.21 11.33 41.28
CA GLU A 23 -8.25 12.70 40.74
C GLU A 23 -8.69 13.63 41.86
N ARG A 24 -7.70 14.30 42.47
CA ARG A 24 -7.84 15.64 43.07
C ARG A 24 -6.45 16.11 43.51
N ILE A 25 -6.05 17.23 42.93
CA ILE A 25 -5.09 18.27 43.36
C ILE A 25 -4.28 18.65 42.12
N ILE A 26 -4.72 19.69 41.41
CA ILE A 26 -3.93 20.83 40.93
C ILE A 26 -4.94 21.88 40.39
N PRO A 27 -4.94 23.11 40.91
CA PRO A 27 -5.82 24.19 40.43
C PRO A 27 -5.34 24.81 39.11
N ASN A 28 -6.31 25.17 38.27
CA ASN A 28 -6.24 26.02 37.05
C ASN A 28 -5.84 27.47 37.45
N PRO A 29 -5.29 28.36 36.58
CA PRO A 29 -5.80 28.60 35.22
C PRO A 29 -4.76 28.99 34.15
N LEU A 30 -4.96 28.54 32.89
CA LEU A 30 -4.96 29.44 31.72
C LEU A 30 -5.64 28.71 30.55
N ARG A 31 -6.48 29.47 29.87
CA ARG A 31 -7.57 29.06 29.01
C ARG A 31 -7.16 29.24 27.55
N GLY A 32 -7.48 28.24 26.71
CA GLY A 32 -7.68 28.40 25.27
C GLY A 32 -6.43 28.27 24.41
N TRP A 33 -6.42 27.33 23.49
CA TRP A 33 -6.46 27.57 22.04
C TRP A 33 -6.71 26.23 21.30
N LEU A 34 -7.79 26.21 20.53
CA LEU A 34 -8.09 25.41 19.34
C LEU A 34 -8.44 23.91 19.41
N LEU A 35 -9.51 23.62 18.68
CA LEU A 35 -10.24 22.37 18.49
C LEU A 35 -9.75 21.63 17.22
N SER A 36 -9.44 20.32 17.36
CA SER A 36 -9.75 19.17 16.47
C SER A 36 -9.19 19.11 15.02
N PRO A 37 -9.19 17.94 14.31
CA PRO A 37 -9.14 16.52 14.70
C PRO A 37 -8.10 15.65 13.92
N THR A 38 -7.80 14.47 14.48
CA THR A 38 -7.43 13.17 13.83
C THR A 38 -6.54 13.10 12.57
N LEU A 39 -5.40 12.43 12.71
CA LEU A 39 -4.90 11.47 11.71
C LEU A 39 -4.51 10.16 12.42
N LYS A 40 -5.42 9.17 12.35
CA LYS A 40 -5.10 7.75 12.56
C LYS A 40 -4.52 7.23 11.24
N GLY A 41 -3.20 7.09 11.18
CA GLY A 41 -2.50 6.30 10.17
C GLY A 41 -1.67 5.25 10.90
N GLY A 42 -2.07 3.98 10.78
CA GLY A 42 -1.40 2.86 11.43
C GLY A 42 -0.01 2.65 10.84
N ALA A 43 1.00 3.23 11.48
CA ALA A 43 2.37 2.75 11.35
C ALA A 43 2.51 1.51 12.23
N THR A 44 2.78 0.38 11.59
CA THR A 44 3.31 -0.82 12.25
C THR A 44 4.62 -0.41 12.92
N GLN A 45 4.56 -0.11 14.22
CA GLN A 45 5.74 0.19 15.00
C GLN A 45 6.54 -1.10 15.12
N THR A 46 7.62 -1.22 14.36
CA THR A 46 8.68 -2.15 14.70
C THR A 46 9.25 -1.67 16.04
N LEU A 47 8.76 -2.26 17.12
CA LEU A 47 9.29 -2.05 18.47
C LEU A 47 10.72 -2.57 18.49
N THR A 48 11.68 -1.68 18.23
CA THR A 48 13.06 -1.91 18.65
C THR A 48 13.07 -1.81 20.16
N ALA A 49 12.92 -2.96 20.82
CA ALA A 49 13.12 -3.09 22.25
C ALA A 49 14.61 -2.83 22.56
N CYS A 50 14.93 -1.62 23.01
CA CYS A 50 16.18 -1.39 23.72
C CYS A 50 16.04 -2.04 25.10
N ALA A 51 16.57 -3.25 25.26
CA ALA A 51 16.71 -3.89 26.56
C ALA A 51 17.65 -3.05 27.43
N VAL A 52 17.10 -2.42 28.48
CA VAL A 52 17.91 -1.81 29.55
C VAL A 52 18.37 -2.95 30.46
N PHE A 53 19.63 -3.35 30.33
CA PHE A 53 20.27 -4.29 31.25
C PHE A 53 20.58 -3.55 32.56
N GLU A 54 19.81 -3.85 33.61
CA GLU A 54 20.06 -3.36 34.96
C GLU A 54 21.15 -4.24 35.61
N ASN A 55 22.38 -3.73 35.66
CA ASN A 55 23.52 -4.48 36.16
C ASN A 55 23.55 -4.43 37.70
N LYS A 56 23.00 -5.46 38.37
CA LYS A 56 23.25 -5.71 39.79
C LYS A 56 24.54 -6.51 39.96
N SER A 57 25.64 -5.82 40.20
CA SER A 57 26.85 -6.45 40.72
C SER A 57 27.32 -5.72 41.97
N GLY A 58 26.92 -6.25 43.13
CA GLY A 58 27.58 -5.96 44.39
C GLY A 58 28.87 -6.75 44.47
N PHE A 59 30.02 -6.08 44.47
CA PHE A 59 31.25 -6.62 45.04
C PHE A 59 32.15 -5.45 45.45
N GLY A 60 32.46 -5.39 46.74
CA GLY A 60 33.28 -4.35 47.34
C GLY A 60 34.75 -4.48 46.90
N ILE A 61 35.32 -3.38 46.43
CA ILE A 61 36.76 -3.23 46.23
C ILE A 61 37.17 -1.84 46.75
N LYS A 62 38.27 -1.84 47.51
CA LYS A 62 38.85 -0.77 48.35
C LYS A 62 38.99 0.60 47.67
N PRO A 63 39.02 1.72 48.43
CA PRO A 63 39.15 3.05 47.85
C PRO A 63 40.61 3.33 47.52
N ALA A 64 40.92 3.57 46.24
CA ALA A 64 42.16 4.24 45.88
C ALA A 64 42.04 4.95 44.52
N LYS A 65 42.49 6.20 44.52
CA LYS A 65 42.67 7.17 43.41
C LYS A 65 41.41 7.92 42.94
N LYS A 66 41.44 9.24 43.18
CA LYS A 66 40.61 10.27 42.57
C LYS A 66 40.64 10.14 41.05
N ILE A 67 39.60 9.53 40.49
CA ILE A 67 39.26 9.64 39.07
C ILE A 67 38.62 11.01 38.92
N LYS A 68 39.28 11.92 38.19
CA LYS A 68 38.72 13.22 37.82
C LYS A 68 37.40 12.94 37.11
N GLN A 69 36.34 13.65 37.49
CA GLN A 69 35.06 13.65 36.77
C GLN A 69 35.31 14.16 35.33
N VAL A 70 35.71 13.25 34.44
CA VAL A 70 35.73 13.53 33.02
C VAL A 70 34.28 13.48 32.60
N SER A 71 33.76 14.70 32.38
CA SER A 71 32.42 15.08 32.00
C SER A 71 31.67 14.01 31.18
N PHE A 72 30.79 13.28 31.86
CA PHE A 72 29.85 12.31 31.27
C PHE A 72 28.91 12.98 30.23
N VAL A 73 28.82 14.32 30.28
CA VAL A 73 28.03 15.16 29.38
C VAL A 73 28.60 15.18 27.96
N CYS A 74 29.93 15.11 27.77
CA CYS A 74 30.53 15.12 26.42
C CYS A 74 30.24 13.84 25.63
N PHE A 75 30.23 12.68 26.29
CA PHE A 75 29.97 11.40 25.61
C PHE A 75 28.51 11.27 25.15
N PHE A 76 27.56 11.78 25.96
CA PHE A 76 26.15 11.81 25.57
C PHE A 76 25.89 12.73 24.38
N LEU A 77 26.49 13.94 24.37
CA LEU A 77 26.32 14.89 23.26
C LEU A 77 26.92 14.36 21.94
N LEU A 78 28.05 13.66 21.98
CA LEU A 78 28.64 13.04 20.79
C LEU A 78 27.76 11.91 20.21
N SER A 79 27.08 11.14 21.07
CA SER A 79 26.19 10.05 20.63
C SER A 79 24.90 10.54 19.96
N VAL A 80 24.33 11.65 20.47
CA VAL A 80 23.10 12.25 19.92
C VAL A 80 23.38 12.90 18.56
N VAL A 81 24.54 13.56 18.40
CA VAL A 81 24.99 14.11 17.11
C VAL A 81 25.21 12.99 16.08
N TYR A 82 25.77 11.85 16.49
CA TYR A 82 25.97 10.72 15.57
C TYR A 82 24.65 10.12 15.06
N CYS A 83 23.60 10.09 15.89
CA CYS A 83 22.28 9.59 15.51
C CYS A 83 21.52 10.56 14.58
N LEU A 84 21.72 11.88 14.77
CA LEU A 84 21.17 12.92 13.89
C LEU A 84 21.83 12.95 12.50
N LEU A 85 23.08 12.49 12.38
CA LEU A 85 23.80 12.44 11.10
C LEU A 85 23.44 11.23 10.22
N THR A 86 22.66 10.25 10.73
CA THR A 86 22.36 8.99 10.00
C THR A 86 20.93 8.85 9.51
N GLN A 87 20.11 9.90 9.50
CA GLN A 87 18.77 9.83 8.89
C GLN A 87 18.84 10.02 7.37
N SER A 88 19.38 9.01 6.67
CA SER A 88 19.06 8.82 5.26
C SER A 88 17.66 8.21 5.16
N GLY A 89 16.66 9.06 4.93
CA GLY A 89 15.33 8.61 4.50
C GLY A 89 15.45 7.96 3.12
N VAL A 90 15.33 6.64 3.06
CA VAL A 90 15.19 5.93 1.78
C VAL A 90 13.71 5.94 1.42
N GLU A 91 13.29 6.93 0.63
CA GLU A 91 11.98 6.93 -0.01
C GLU A 91 11.99 5.80 -1.06
N ALA A 92 11.15 4.77 -0.85
CA ALA A 92 11.00 3.69 -1.81
C ALA A 92 10.28 4.21 -3.07
N GLN A 93 11.03 4.74 -4.04
CA GLN A 93 10.46 5.11 -5.32
C GLN A 93 10.05 3.85 -6.10
N ARG A 94 8.75 3.68 -6.33
CA ARG A 94 8.19 2.61 -7.17
C ARG A 94 8.65 2.82 -8.61
N SER A 95 9.60 2.00 -9.08
CA SER A 95 9.96 1.95 -10.50
C SER A 95 8.84 1.25 -11.28
N GLN A 96 7.92 2.04 -11.84
CA GLN A 96 6.92 1.58 -12.80
C GLN A 96 7.62 1.34 -14.15
N ASN A 97 8.04 0.09 -14.41
CA ASN A 97 8.52 -0.31 -15.73
C ASN A 97 7.30 -0.55 -16.64
N ILE A 98 7.14 0.30 -17.65
CA ILE A 98 6.05 0.16 -18.64
C ILE A 98 6.31 -1.08 -19.48
N GLN A 99 5.38 -2.02 -19.48
CA GLN A 99 5.53 -3.25 -20.25
C GLN A 99 4.95 -3.08 -21.65
N ASN A 100 5.79 -3.23 -22.67
CA ASN A 100 5.37 -3.20 -24.07
C ASN A 100 4.91 -4.60 -24.51
N ILE A 101 3.74 -4.67 -25.14
CA ILE A 101 3.12 -5.89 -25.65
C ILE A 101 2.83 -5.63 -27.13
N THR A 102 3.36 -6.45 -28.04
CA THR A 102 3.10 -6.31 -29.48
C THR A 102 2.32 -7.50 -29.98
N VAL A 103 1.20 -7.27 -30.67
CA VAL A 103 0.33 -8.32 -31.20
C VAL A 103 -0.13 -8.02 -32.63
N SER A 104 -0.34 -9.10 -33.38
CA SER A 104 -0.97 -9.13 -34.70
C SER A 104 -2.12 -10.14 -34.68
N PRO A 105 -3.08 -10.08 -35.62
CA PRO A 105 -4.14 -11.08 -35.70
C PRO A 105 -3.61 -12.51 -35.75
N GLY A 106 -4.26 -13.43 -35.04
CA GLY A 106 -3.84 -14.83 -34.90
C GLY A 106 -2.67 -15.04 -33.93
N PHE A 107 -2.47 -14.16 -32.96
CA PHE A 107 -1.37 -14.27 -32.01
C PHE A 107 -1.50 -15.54 -31.13
N SER A 108 -0.35 -16.07 -30.71
CA SER A 108 -0.24 -17.21 -29.81
C SER A 108 0.77 -16.92 -28.70
N PRO A 109 0.49 -17.29 -27.45
CA PRO A 109 -0.72 -17.95 -26.96
C PRO A 109 -1.94 -17.02 -26.93
N THR A 110 -3.15 -17.59 -27.07
CA THR A 110 -4.41 -16.89 -26.84
C THR A 110 -5.15 -17.49 -25.65
N PRO A 111 -5.53 -16.72 -24.60
CA PRO A 111 -5.23 -15.30 -24.40
C PRO A 111 -3.77 -15.06 -23.97
N ILE A 112 -3.24 -13.88 -24.31
CA ILE A 112 -2.04 -13.35 -23.65
C ILE A 112 -2.44 -12.93 -22.24
N ARG A 113 -1.59 -13.29 -21.26
CA ARG A 113 -1.77 -12.96 -19.84
C ARG A 113 -0.54 -12.25 -19.33
N VAL A 114 -0.74 -11.06 -18.78
CA VAL A 114 0.32 -10.22 -18.23
C VAL A 114 -0.03 -9.81 -16.82
N GLN A 115 0.89 -10.02 -15.88
CA GLN A 115 0.67 -9.65 -14.48
C GLN A 115 1.14 -8.22 -14.22
N GLY A 116 0.42 -7.53 -13.34
CA GLY A 116 0.76 -6.18 -12.93
C GLY A 116 0.15 -5.82 -11.57
N VAL A 117 0.46 -4.61 -11.12
CA VAL A 117 -0.15 -4.03 -9.91
C VAL A 117 -0.66 -2.64 -10.27
N GLY A 118 -1.97 -2.48 -10.20
CA GLY A 118 -2.69 -1.27 -10.54
C GLY A 118 -2.88 -0.37 -9.33
N GLY A 119 -3.58 0.73 -9.56
CA GLY A 119 -3.84 1.73 -8.52
C GLY A 119 -2.82 2.85 -8.48
N GLY A 120 -3.01 3.77 -7.54
CA GLY A 120 -2.19 4.97 -7.38
C GLY A 120 -3.00 6.12 -6.77
N SER A 121 -2.47 7.34 -6.87
CA SER A 121 -3.07 8.54 -6.25
C SER A 121 -3.69 9.51 -7.26
N VAL A 122 -3.49 9.30 -8.56
CA VAL A 122 -3.96 10.18 -9.64
C VAL A 122 -5.33 9.71 -10.13
N SER A 123 -6.29 10.63 -10.23
CA SER A 123 -7.64 10.32 -10.73
C SER A 123 -7.62 9.92 -12.21
N ILE A 124 -8.31 8.83 -12.57
CA ILE A 124 -8.46 8.41 -13.97
C ILE A 124 -9.20 9.46 -14.80
N SER A 125 -10.26 10.10 -14.26
CA SER A 125 -10.97 11.17 -14.97
C SER A 125 -10.09 12.37 -15.31
N GLN A 126 -9.09 12.66 -14.47
CA GLN A 126 -8.11 13.72 -14.72
C GLN A 126 -7.19 13.35 -15.90
N ILE A 127 -6.73 12.09 -15.96
CA ILE A 127 -5.88 11.60 -17.05
C ILE A 127 -6.66 11.52 -18.37
N ALA A 128 -7.93 11.10 -18.31
CA ALA A 128 -8.83 11.00 -19.45
C ALA A 128 -9.33 12.37 -19.95
N GLY A 129 -9.28 13.40 -19.11
CA GLY A 129 -9.84 14.72 -19.38
C GLY A 129 -11.38 14.73 -19.48
N ARG A 130 -12.04 13.72 -18.93
CA ARG A 130 -13.51 13.54 -18.96
C ARG A 130 -13.97 12.60 -17.85
N GLN A 131 -15.23 12.71 -17.45
CA GLN A 131 -15.81 11.86 -16.41
C GLN A 131 -16.35 10.53 -16.94
N GLU A 132 -16.66 10.45 -18.24
CA GLU A 132 -17.30 9.29 -18.83
C GLU A 132 -16.93 9.13 -20.32
N THR A 133 -17.01 7.89 -20.78
CA THR A 133 -16.89 7.50 -22.20
C THR A 133 -18.09 6.63 -22.58
N ALA A 134 -18.26 6.35 -23.87
CA ALA A 134 -19.31 5.43 -24.33
C ALA A 134 -19.24 4.02 -23.70
N ASN A 135 -18.07 3.63 -23.16
CA ASN A 135 -17.85 2.32 -22.53
C ASN A 135 -18.05 2.33 -21.01
N GLY A 136 -18.34 3.50 -20.43
CA GLY A 136 -18.56 3.67 -19.00
C GLY A 136 -17.76 4.80 -18.38
N PRO A 137 -17.87 4.94 -17.04
CA PRO A 137 -17.31 6.04 -16.30
C PRO A 137 -15.78 5.94 -16.19
N CYS A 138 -15.12 7.10 -16.19
CA CYS A 138 -13.69 7.25 -15.95
C CYS A 138 -13.43 7.46 -14.45
N VAL A 139 -13.62 6.40 -13.67
CA VAL A 139 -13.50 6.44 -12.19
C VAL A 139 -12.24 5.73 -11.71
N GLY A 140 -11.96 5.87 -10.42
CA GLY A 140 -10.81 5.26 -9.76
C GLY A 140 -9.52 6.04 -9.88
N PHE A 141 -8.44 5.41 -9.41
CA PHE A 141 -7.14 6.02 -9.26
C PHE A 141 -6.04 5.12 -9.80
N THR A 142 -5.04 5.74 -10.42
CA THR A 142 -3.88 5.08 -11.04
C THR A 142 -2.62 5.89 -10.76
N ASP A 143 -1.46 5.35 -11.13
CA ASP A 143 -0.24 6.12 -11.26
C ASP A 143 -0.28 7.03 -12.51
N ALA A 144 0.53 8.09 -12.51
CA ALA A 144 0.56 9.06 -13.61
C ALA A 144 0.96 8.44 -14.97
N LYS A 145 1.79 7.39 -14.95
CA LYS A 145 2.25 6.67 -16.14
C LYS A 145 1.37 5.44 -16.41
N PRO A 146 1.19 5.03 -17.67
CA PRO A 146 0.47 3.80 -18.00
C PRO A 146 1.20 2.59 -17.46
N ASN A 147 0.47 1.50 -17.20
CA ASN A 147 1.04 0.22 -16.78
C ASN A 147 1.59 -0.56 -17.98
N HIS A 148 0.92 -0.46 -19.12
CA HIS A 148 1.27 -1.20 -20.33
C HIS A 148 1.13 -0.34 -21.58
N ASN A 149 1.93 -0.65 -22.60
CA ASN A 149 1.71 -0.21 -23.97
C ASN A 149 1.39 -1.43 -24.83
N LEU A 150 0.26 -1.41 -25.52
CA LEU A 150 -0.16 -2.43 -26.46
C LEU A 150 0.02 -1.92 -27.89
N VAL A 151 0.91 -2.54 -28.65
CA VAL A 151 1.17 -2.22 -30.06
C VAL A 151 0.42 -3.21 -30.94
N LEU A 152 -0.57 -2.73 -31.67
CA LEU A 152 -1.31 -3.50 -32.66
C LEU A 152 -0.68 -3.26 -34.04
N THR A 153 -0.09 -4.30 -34.64
CA THR A 153 0.59 -4.16 -35.96
C THR A 153 -0.40 -4.17 -37.14
N SER A 154 -1.64 -4.56 -36.91
CA SER A 154 -2.73 -4.61 -37.89
C SER A 154 -4.08 -4.46 -37.19
N SER A 155 -5.15 -4.21 -37.94
CA SER A 155 -6.49 -4.06 -37.36
C SER A 155 -7.04 -5.38 -36.86
N PHE A 156 -7.85 -5.34 -35.81
CA PHE A 156 -8.59 -6.48 -35.28
C PHE A 156 -10.08 -6.24 -35.46
N ASN A 157 -10.79 -7.20 -36.07
CA ASN A 157 -12.27 -7.19 -36.13
C ASN A 157 -12.88 -7.48 -34.75
N TYR A 158 -12.14 -8.18 -33.90
CA TYR A 158 -12.48 -8.37 -32.51
C TYR A 158 -11.22 -8.57 -31.69
N LEU A 159 -11.05 -7.75 -30.66
CA LEU A 159 -10.05 -7.93 -29.61
C LEU A 159 -10.68 -7.51 -28.29
N SER A 160 -10.43 -8.30 -27.25
CA SER A 160 -10.83 -7.98 -25.88
C SER A 160 -9.60 -7.75 -25.01
N ILE A 161 -9.67 -6.70 -24.20
CA ILE A 161 -8.72 -6.34 -23.16
C ILE A 161 -9.50 -6.35 -21.86
N GLN A 162 -9.23 -7.33 -20.98
CA GLN A 162 -9.95 -7.51 -19.73
C GLN A 162 -8.95 -7.57 -18.57
N VAL A 163 -9.31 -7.00 -17.44
CA VAL A 163 -8.51 -7.06 -16.21
C VAL A 163 -9.16 -8.07 -15.28
N GLU A 164 -8.36 -8.98 -14.73
CA GLU A 164 -8.79 -9.92 -13.70
C GLU A 164 -8.10 -9.58 -12.39
N SER A 165 -8.87 -9.20 -11.38
CA SER A 165 -8.39 -9.01 -10.00
C SER A 165 -9.37 -9.59 -8.99
N ARG A 166 -8.87 -9.75 -7.75
CA ARG A 166 -9.70 -9.98 -6.56
C ARG A 166 -10.20 -8.66 -5.96
N GLU A 167 -9.51 -7.57 -6.28
CA GLU A 167 -9.87 -6.21 -5.87
C GLU A 167 -10.73 -5.53 -6.93
N ASP A 168 -11.32 -4.41 -6.56
CA ASP A 168 -12.10 -3.55 -7.43
C ASP A 168 -11.16 -2.71 -8.32
N THR A 169 -11.17 -2.96 -9.63
CA THR A 169 -10.20 -2.38 -10.57
C THR A 169 -10.90 -1.56 -11.64
N THR A 170 -10.19 -0.57 -12.18
CA THR A 170 -10.69 0.34 -13.21
C THR A 170 -9.75 0.32 -14.41
N LEU A 171 -10.27 0.54 -15.62
CA LEU A 171 -9.49 0.53 -16.86
C LEU A 171 -9.63 1.84 -17.61
N LEU A 172 -8.50 2.38 -18.06
CA LEU A 172 -8.42 3.46 -19.03
C LEU A 172 -7.50 3.03 -20.16
N VAL A 173 -7.96 3.15 -21.40
CA VAL A 173 -7.17 2.93 -22.60
C VAL A 173 -7.19 4.17 -23.47
N ARG A 174 -6.02 4.61 -23.93
CA ARG A 174 -5.85 5.73 -24.86
C ARG A 174 -5.04 5.26 -26.06
N GLY A 175 -5.48 5.59 -27.27
CA GLY A 175 -4.75 5.24 -28.49
C GLY A 175 -5.46 5.71 -29.76
N PRO A 176 -5.13 5.11 -30.92
CA PRO A 176 -5.82 5.40 -32.17
C PRO A 176 -7.33 5.22 -32.04
N GLY A 177 -8.09 6.28 -32.33
CA GLY A 177 -9.54 6.32 -32.24
C GLY A 177 -10.09 7.03 -30.99
N GLY A 178 -9.28 7.23 -29.94
CA GLY A 178 -9.67 8.03 -28.78
C GLY A 178 -9.26 7.46 -27.42
N ILE A 179 -10.15 7.65 -26.46
CA ILE A 179 -9.98 7.30 -25.04
C ILE A 179 -11.23 6.58 -24.57
N TRP A 180 -11.05 5.48 -23.85
CA TRP A 180 -12.12 4.63 -23.34
C TRP A 180 -11.87 4.28 -21.88
N CYS A 181 -12.92 4.32 -21.09
CA CYS A 181 -12.92 3.97 -19.68
C CYS A 181 -13.93 2.86 -19.42
N ASN A 182 -13.62 2.01 -18.45
CA ASN A 182 -14.57 1.03 -17.94
C ASN A 182 -14.19 0.62 -16.50
N ASP A 183 -15.20 0.27 -15.70
CA ASP A 183 -15.06 -0.15 -14.28
C ASP A 183 -15.62 -1.57 -14.11
N ASP A 184 -16.87 -1.77 -14.55
CA ASP A 184 -17.58 -3.04 -14.41
C ASP A 184 -17.92 -3.67 -15.77
N PHE A 185 -17.02 -4.49 -16.31
CA PHE A 185 -17.29 -5.32 -17.50
C PHE A 185 -17.81 -6.71 -17.12
N ARG A 186 -17.18 -7.34 -16.10
CA ARG A 186 -17.59 -8.64 -15.55
C ARG A 186 -17.52 -8.61 -14.03
N GLY A 187 -18.63 -8.26 -13.38
CA GLY A 187 -18.59 -7.90 -11.96
C GLY A 187 -17.69 -6.67 -11.78
N LYS A 188 -16.84 -6.67 -10.76
CA LYS A 188 -15.91 -5.57 -10.40
C LYS A 188 -14.61 -5.50 -11.23
N ASN A 189 -14.62 -6.19 -12.37
CA ASN A 189 -13.46 -6.33 -13.23
C ASN A 189 -13.75 -5.59 -14.55
N PRO A 190 -12.90 -4.63 -14.93
CA PRO A 190 -13.12 -3.79 -16.08
C PRO A 190 -12.63 -4.47 -17.36
N GLY A 191 -13.15 -4.01 -18.49
CA GLY A 191 -12.78 -4.53 -19.79
C GLY A 191 -13.33 -3.73 -20.95
N LEU A 192 -12.66 -3.87 -22.09
CA LEU A 192 -13.04 -3.31 -23.38
C LEU A 192 -12.96 -4.41 -24.42
N ALA A 193 -13.95 -4.47 -25.31
CA ALA A 193 -13.98 -5.41 -26.41
C ALA A 193 -14.63 -4.77 -27.63
N GLY A 194 -14.15 -5.11 -28.82
CA GLY A 194 -14.66 -4.56 -30.07
C GLY A 194 -13.62 -4.60 -31.18
N GLU A 195 -13.80 -3.73 -32.17
CA GLU A 195 -12.84 -3.51 -33.26
C GLU A 195 -11.71 -2.58 -32.81
N TRP A 196 -10.49 -2.85 -33.27
CA TRP A 196 -9.31 -2.06 -32.94
C TRP A 196 -8.50 -1.72 -34.18
N LEU A 197 -8.02 -0.48 -34.24
CA LEU A 197 -7.17 0.01 -35.31
C LEU A 197 -5.69 -0.33 -35.05
N PRO A 198 -4.84 -0.39 -36.08
CA PRO A 198 -3.40 -0.50 -35.88
C PRO A 198 -2.86 0.72 -35.12
N GLY A 199 -1.85 0.50 -34.28
CA GLY A 199 -1.13 1.54 -33.56
C GLY A 199 -0.87 1.21 -32.09
N THR A 200 -0.40 2.19 -31.33
CA THR A 200 -0.01 2.02 -29.93
C THR A 200 -1.09 2.52 -28.99
N TYR A 201 -1.49 1.67 -28.06
CA TYR A 201 -2.47 1.94 -27.02
C TYR A 201 -1.79 1.96 -25.65
N GLU A 202 -1.93 3.05 -24.93
CA GLU A 202 -1.51 3.18 -23.55
C GLU A 202 -2.63 2.68 -22.63
N ILE A 203 -2.29 1.82 -21.66
CA ILE A 203 -3.25 1.15 -20.78
C ILE A 203 -2.91 1.49 -19.33
N TRP A 204 -3.85 2.13 -18.63
CA TRP A 204 -3.83 2.31 -17.19
C TRP A 204 -4.80 1.33 -16.55
N VAL A 205 -4.30 0.57 -15.59
CA VAL A 205 -5.09 -0.26 -14.69
C VAL A 205 -5.07 0.39 -13.32
N GLY A 206 -6.21 0.94 -12.93
CA GLY A 206 -6.40 1.59 -11.64
C GLY A 206 -7.02 0.67 -10.60
N ALA A 207 -7.19 1.23 -9.42
CA ALA A 207 -8.01 0.71 -8.34
C ALA A 207 -9.14 1.70 -8.07
N TYR A 208 -10.32 1.20 -7.70
CA TYR A 208 -11.47 2.08 -7.42
C TYR A 208 -11.17 3.09 -6.29
N GLY A 209 -10.42 2.65 -5.27
CA GLY A 209 -10.03 3.50 -4.14
C GLY A 209 -8.68 4.21 -4.33
N LYS A 210 -8.58 5.46 -3.86
CA LYS A 210 -7.33 6.23 -3.86
C LYS A 210 -6.25 5.55 -3.03
N GLU A 211 -5.02 5.54 -3.54
CA GLU A 211 -3.83 4.96 -2.90
C GLU A 211 -3.95 3.45 -2.58
N LYS A 212 -4.99 2.79 -3.11
CA LYS A 212 -5.08 1.34 -3.07
C LYS A 212 -4.22 0.74 -4.17
N GLN A 213 -3.62 -0.40 -3.88
CA GLN A 213 -2.96 -1.23 -4.87
C GLN A 213 -3.86 -2.41 -5.20
N ALA A 214 -3.93 -2.75 -6.48
CA ALA A 214 -4.73 -3.88 -6.95
C ALA A 214 -3.86 -4.78 -7.83
N PRO A 215 -3.33 -5.90 -7.31
CA PRO A 215 -2.68 -6.91 -8.14
C PRO A 215 -3.68 -7.45 -9.17
N TYR A 216 -3.26 -7.56 -10.43
CA TYR A 216 -4.14 -7.97 -11.52
C TYR A 216 -3.44 -8.84 -12.57
N THR A 217 -4.25 -9.51 -13.38
CA THR A 217 -3.83 -10.12 -14.65
C THR A 217 -4.57 -9.44 -15.80
N LEU A 218 -3.82 -8.79 -16.70
CA LEU A 218 -4.34 -8.28 -17.96
C LEU A 218 -4.47 -9.44 -18.95
N ARG A 219 -5.67 -9.62 -19.49
CA ARG A 219 -6.00 -10.61 -20.52
C ARG A 219 -6.26 -9.93 -21.84
N ILE A 220 -5.53 -10.35 -22.87
CA ILE A 220 -5.73 -9.89 -24.24
C ILE A 220 -6.12 -11.11 -25.09
N SER A 221 -7.27 -11.03 -25.78
CA SER A 221 -7.82 -12.18 -26.49
C SER A 221 -8.64 -11.80 -27.73
N GLU A 222 -8.47 -12.55 -28.81
CA GLU A 222 -9.33 -12.51 -30.01
C GLU A 222 -10.57 -13.42 -29.89
N GLN A 223 -10.74 -14.13 -28.78
CA GLN A 223 -11.90 -15.01 -28.55
C GLN A 223 -13.03 -14.24 -27.86
N ARG A 224 -14.24 -14.39 -28.39
CA ARG A 224 -15.46 -13.73 -27.89
C ARG A 224 -16.02 -14.38 -26.64
#